data_AF-A0A929SCC7-F1
#
_entry.id   AF-A0A929SCC7-F1
#
_cell.length_a   1.000
_cell.length_b   1.000
_cell.length_c   1.000
_cell.angle_alpha   90.00
_cell.angle_beta   90.00
_cell.angle_gamma   90.00
#
_symmetry.space_group_name_H-M   'P 1'
#
loop_
_entity.id
_entity.type
_entity.pdbx_description
1 polymer ?
#
loop_
_entity_poly.entity_id
_entity_poly.type
_entity_poly.pdbx_seq_one_letter_code
_entity_poly.pdbx_strand_id
1 'polypeptide(L)'
;MKLKYLLLGAGLVATCQNPTQKHGSQLNNTIRDSFVNVLKENEGTGSIENKNDESLDLDFSRMQDSFSQRRERMLHSIENKVFITLDDGPNKYTREILKMLDSLGQKATFFRVGQNVGEKYKEVAEDLVDAGHELGSHSYAHENFKKYTNLSDAKENVEKVETNFAKIGQPRPKYFRYPYGEKVKQNFRSDFSAYLKERGYQNPVFRDIDTRDWDKKVSREKMKETLLKVKPGDIILLHENKRALGETLILIDSILDAREYQSVPVSEKFNKD
;
A
#
# COMPACT_ATOMS: atom_id res chain seq x y z
N MET A 1 -21.92 -38.24 -0.42
CA MET A 1 -22.90 -37.93 -1.50
C MET A 1 -22.50 -36.58 -2.10
N LYS A 2 -22.12 -36.55 -3.39
CA LYS A 2 -21.57 -35.37 -4.07
C LYS A 2 -22.67 -34.31 -4.28
N LEU A 3 -22.41 -33.05 -3.96
CA LEU A 3 -23.22 -31.92 -4.44
C LEU A 3 -22.34 -31.01 -5.30
N LYS A 4 -22.53 -31.11 -6.61
CA LYS A 4 -22.00 -30.21 -7.63
C LYS A 4 -22.84 -28.94 -7.61
N TYR A 5 -22.22 -27.76 -7.62
CA TYR A 5 -22.87 -26.56 -8.13
C TYR A 5 -22.14 -26.03 -9.36
N LEU A 6 -22.94 -25.91 -10.40
CA LEU A 6 -22.67 -25.54 -11.78
C LEU A 6 -22.66 -24.01 -11.85
N LEU A 7 -21.55 -23.40 -12.26
CA LEU A 7 -21.50 -21.97 -12.63
C LEU A 7 -21.93 -21.85 -14.09
N LEU A 8 -23.18 -21.45 -14.32
CA LEU A 8 -23.67 -21.01 -15.63
C LEU A 8 -23.38 -19.51 -15.76
N GLY A 9 -22.59 -19.17 -16.78
CA GLY A 9 -22.35 -17.79 -17.17
C GLY A 9 -23.60 -17.13 -17.71
N ALA A 10 -23.80 -15.87 -17.35
CA ALA A 10 -24.66 -14.95 -18.07
C ALA A 10 -23.81 -13.71 -18.41
N GLY A 11 -23.41 -13.63 -19.68
CA GLY A 11 -23.03 -12.36 -20.27
C GLY A 11 -24.28 -11.50 -20.39
N LEU A 12 -24.21 -10.26 -19.92
CA LEU A 12 -25.16 -9.23 -20.31
C LEU A 12 -24.37 -8.02 -20.79
N VAL A 13 -24.43 -7.81 -22.10
CA VAL A 13 -24.12 -6.54 -22.75
C VAL A 13 -25.26 -5.59 -22.38
N ALA A 14 -24.96 -4.47 -21.72
CA ALA A 14 -25.92 -3.39 -21.51
C ALA A 14 -25.39 -2.12 -22.19
N THR A 15 -26.10 -1.70 -23.23
CA THR A 15 -25.91 -0.44 -23.94
C THR A 15 -26.28 0.75 -23.06
N CYS A 16 -25.50 1.83 -23.18
CA CYS A 16 -25.70 3.07 -22.44
C CYS A 16 -26.92 3.85 -22.93
N GLN A 17 -27.81 4.26 -22.01
CA GLN A 17 -28.57 5.52 -22.10
C GLN A 17 -28.77 6.11 -20.69
N ASN A 18 -28.04 7.20 -20.44
CA ASN A 18 -28.18 8.30 -19.46
C ASN A 18 -28.50 8.08 -17.96
N PRO A 19 -27.98 8.98 -17.10
CA PRO A 19 -27.61 8.68 -15.72
C PRO A 19 -28.54 9.37 -14.72
N THR A 20 -29.07 8.61 -13.75
CA THR A 20 -29.46 9.06 -12.40
C THR A 20 -30.28 7.95 -11.76
N GLN A 21 -29.64 6.92 -11.20
CA GLN A 21 -30.23 6.16 -10.10
C GLN A 21 -29.22 5.20 -9.44
N LYS A 22 -29.30 5.14 -8.12
CA LYS A 22 -28.47 4.37 -7.19
C LYS A 22 -28.62 2.85 -7.39
N HIS A 23 -27.92 2.27 -8.36
CA HIS A 23 -27.87 0.79 -8.52
C HIS A 23 -26.49 0.16 -8.27
N GLY A 24 -25.48 0.93 -7.87
CA GLY A 24 -24.15 0.41 -7.51
C GLY A 24 -24.02 -0.22 -6.12
N SER A 25 -24.95 0.05 -5.19
CA SER A 25 -24.80 -0.38 -3.78
C SER A 25 -25.25 -1.83 -3.52
N GLN A 26 -26.29 -2.32 -4.19
CA GLN A 26 -26.84 -3.66 -3.91
C GLN A 26 -25.96 -4.81 -4.43
N LEU A 27 -25.26 -4.62 -5.55
CA LEU A 27 -24.35 -5.64 -6.09
C LEU A 27 -23.09 -5.78 -5.22
N ASN A 28 -22.56 -4.66 -4.73
CA ASN A 28 -21.38 -4.64 -3.86
C ASN A 28 -21.68 -5.28 -2.50
N ASN A 29 -22.87 -5.02 -1.93
CA ASN A 29 -23.29 -5.62 -0.66
C ASN A 29 -23.46 -7.14 -0.76
N THR A 30 -24.06 -7.66 -1.84
CA THR A 30 -24.25 -9.11 -2.01
C THR A 30 -22.92 -9.87 -2.12
N ILE A 31 -21.93 -9.30 -2.81
CA ILE A 31 -20.59 -9.89 -2.92
C ILE A 31 -19.85 -9.81 -1.59
N ARG A 32 -19.93 -8.67 -0.90
CA ARG A 32 -19.36 -8.43 0.43
C ARG A 32 -19.88 -9.45 1.46
N ASP A 33 -21.20 -9.61 1.55
CA ASP A 33 -21.86 -10.50 2.51
C ASP A 33 -21.52 -11.99 2.25
N SER A 34 -21.37 -12.37 0.99
CA SER A 34 -20.95 -13.74 0.62
C SER A 34 -19.52 -14.08 1.04
N PHE A 35 -18.66 -13.06 1.20
CA PHE A 35 -17.23 -13.23 1.45
C PHE A 35 -16.91 -13.26 2.95
N VAL A 36 -17.61 -12.46 3.74
CA VAL A 36 -17.50 -12.40 5.21
C VAL A 36 -17.76 -13.78 5.82
N ASN A 37 -18.72 -14.54 5.29
CA ASN A 37 -19.09 -15.85 5.81
C ASN A 37 -18.01 -16.93 5.64
N VAL A 38 -17.14 -16.82 4.63
CA VAL A 38 -16.08 -17.82 4.36
C VAL A 38 -14.85 -17.63 5.26
N LEU A 39 -14.62 -16.42 5.76
CA LEU A 39 -13.43 -16.09 6.55
C LEU A 39 -13.50 -16.56 8.01
N LYS A 40 -14.71 -16.69 8.57
CA LYS A 40 -14.93 -17.08 9.97
C LYS A 40 -14.62 -18.56 10.26
N GLU A 41 -14.34 -19.37 9.24
CA GLU A 41 -14.22 -20.83 9.38
C GLU A 41 -12.77 -21.36 9.50
N ASN A 42 -11.70 -20.54 9.42
CA ASN A 42 -10.33 -21.04 9.18
C ASN A 42 -9.18 -20.58 10.11
N GLU A 43 -9.43 -20.08 11.32
CA GLU A 43 -8.33 -19.70 12.24
C GLU A 43 -8.02 -20.77 13.30
N GLY A 44 -6.91 -21.51 13.12
CA GLY A 44 -6.42 -22.55 14.03
C GLY A 44 -4.88 -22.56 14.16
N THR A 45 -4.43 -22.54 15.41
CA THR A 45 -3.10 -22.28 16.03
C THR A 45 -1.88 -23.14 15.63
N GLY A 46 -0.66 -22.62 15.87
CA GLY A 46 0.55 -23.44 16.07
C GLY A 46 1.84 -22.65 16.38
N SER A 47 2.36 -22.79 17.59
CA SER A 47 3.63 -22.24 18.11
C SER A 47 4.74 -23.29 18.18
N ILE A 48 6.01 -22.91 17.96
CA ILE A 48 7.20 -23.75 18.22
C ILE A 48 8.31 -22.89 18.85
N GLU A 49 8.75 -23.29 20.03
CA GLU A 49 9.96 -22.78 20.72
C GLU A 49 11.21 -23.54 20.28
N ASN A 50 12.39 -22.89 20.34
CA ASN A 50 13.64 -23.61 20.57
C ASN A 50 14.71 -22.76 21.28
N LYS A 51 15.50 -23.44 22.12
CA LYS A 51 16.45 -22.90 23.11
C LYS A 51 17.91 -22.88 22.63
N ASN A 52 18.64 -21.86 23.14
CA ASN A 52 20.07 -21.74 23.50
C ASN A 52 21.15 -21.79 22.40
N ASP A 53 22.00 -20.74 22.31
CA ASP A 53 23.40 -20.73 22.83
C ASP A 53 24.04 -19.32 22.81
N GLU A 54 24.96 -19.06 23.76
CA GLU A 54 25.66 -17.80 24.13
C GLU A 54 26.70 -17.34 23.05
N SER A 55 27.25 -16.12 22.90
CA SER A 55 27.58 -14.97 23.77
C SER A 55 27.99 -13.75 22.90
N LEU A 56 27.68 -12.53 23.37
CA LEU A 56 28.40 -11.27 23.10
C LEU A 56 27.67 -10.16 23.89
N ASP A 57 28.15 -9.86 25.10
CA ASP A 57 27.59 -8.86 26.03
C ASP A 57 27.84 -7.42 25.56
N LEU A 58 27.34 -7.08 24.37
CA LEU A 58 26.74 -5.77 24.15
C LEU A 58 25.38 -5.85 24.84
N ASP A 59 24.96 -4.78 25.52
CA ASP A 59 23.73 -4.65 26.32
C ASP A 59 22.44 -4.96 25.51
N PHE A 60 22.30 -6.23 25.11
CA PHE A 60 21.34 -6.78 24.17
C PHE A 60 19.99 -6.87 24.85
N SER A 61 19.96 -7.11 26.16
CA SER A 61 18.73 -7.11 26.96
C SER A 61 18.05 -5.74 26.92
N ARG A 62 18.76 -4.63 27.19
CA ARG A 62 18.16 -3.29 27.07
C ARG A 62 17.77 -2.94 25.64
N MET A 63 18.53 -3.38 24.66
CA MET A 63 18.21 -3.14 23.26
C MET A 63 16.96 -3.94 22.83
N GLN A 64 16.88 -5.22 23.22
CA GLN A 64 15.80 -6.17 22.95
C GLN A 64 14.54 -5.79 23.74
N ASP A 65 14.65 -5.29 24.96
CA ASP A 65 13.56 -4.72 25.74
C ASP A 65 13.02 -3.44 25.08
N SER A 66 13.91 -2.56 24.57
CA SER A 66 13.48 -1.36 23.84
C SER A 66 12.80 -1.72 22.51
N PHE A 67 13.27 -2.76 21.81
CA PHE A 67 12.66 -3.25 20.58
C PHE A 67 11.34 -3.93 20.85
N SER A 68 11.24 -4.71 21.92
CA SER A 68 10.02 -5.41 22.31
C SER A 68 8.96 -4.44 22.77
N GLN A 69 9.29 -3.45 23.61
CA GLN A 69 8.36 -2.38 23.99
C GLN A 69 8.00 -1.44 22.82
N ARG A 70 8.92 -1.19 21.88
CA ARG A 70 8.59 -0.45 20.64
C ARG A 70 7.67 -1.26 19.74
N ARG A 71 7.91 -2.58 19.65
CA ARG A 71 7.09 -3.51 18.89
C ARG A 71 5.71 -3.64 19.53
N GLU A 72 5.59 -3.75 20.85
CA GLU A 72 4.31 -3.79 21.56
C GLU A 72 3.54 -2.47 21.43
N ARG A 73 4.17 -1.31 21.63
CA ARG A 73 3.52 -0.01 21.37
C ARG A 73 3.09 0.16 19.92
N MET A 74 3.95 -0.23 18.98
CA MET A 74 3.59 -0.24 17.56
C MET A 74 2.43 -1.21 17.30
N LEU A 75 2.45 -2.42 17.87
CA LEU A 75 1.39 -3.43 17.73
C LEU A 75 0.06 -2.92 18.29
N HIS A 76 0.09 -2.21 19.42
CA HIS A 76 -1.09 -1.60 20.02
C HIS A 76 -1.64 -0.43 19.18
N SER A 77 -0.77 0.38 18.57
CA SER A 77 -1.16 1.48 17.68
C SER A 77 -1.72 1.04 16.32
N ILE A 78 -1.45 -0.20 15.92
CA ILE A 78 -1.87 -0.81 14.65
C ILE A 78 -2.94 -1.87 14.83
N GLU A 79 -3.53 -2.02 16.03
CA GLU A 79 -4.68 -2.90 16.24
C GLU A 79 -5.73 -2.54 15.17
N ASN A 80 -6.04 -3.51 14.31
CA ASN A 80 -6.94 -3.40 13.18
C ASN A 80 -6.55 -2.44 12.04
N LYS A 81 -5.33 -1.91 11.99
CA LYS A 81 -4.88 -1.03 10.90
C LYS A 81 -4.11 -1.78 9.83
N VAL A 82 -4.38 -1.48 8.57
CA VAL A 82 -3.54 -1.86 7.42
C VAL A 82 -3.17 -0.60 6.63
N PHE A 83 -2.25 -0.74 5.66
CA PHE A 83 -1.76 0.42 4.91
C PHE A 83 -1.84 0.15 3.41
N ILE A 84 -2.94 0.56 2.78
CA ILE A 84 -3.06 0.55 1.32
C ILE A 84 -2.07 1.55 0.74
N THR A 85 -1.27 1.09 -0.22
CA THR A 85 -0.32 1.93 -0.94
C THR A 85 -0.45 1.75 -2.44
N LEU A 86 -0.32 2.85 -3.17
CA LEU A 86 -0.50 2.92 -4.62
C LEU A 86 0.74 3.54 -5.27
N ASP A 87 1.41 2.76 -6.12
CA ASP A 87 2.61 3.18 -6.84
C ASP A 87 2.26 3.67 -8.28
N ASP A 88 3.24 4.27 -8.97
CA ASP A 88 3.27 4.60 -10.40
C ASP A 88 2.40 5.77 -10.91
N GLY A 89 1.67 6.44 -10.03
CA GLY A 89 0.98 7.66 -10.40
C GLY A 89 1.82 8.94 -10.30
N PRO A 90 1.19 10.12 -10.50
CA PRO A 90 -0.20 10.26 -10.94
C PRO A 90 -0.38 9.85 -12.40
N ASN A 91 -1.57 9.40 -12.75
CA ASN A 91 -1.94 9.09 -14.13
C ASN A 91 -3.46 9.25 -14.34
N LYS A 92 -4.00 8.70 -15.43
CA LYS A 92 -5.42 8.84 -15.77
C LYS A 92 -6.39 8.16 -14.78
N TYR A 93 -5.90 7.27 -13.90
CA TYR A 93 -6.71 6.55 -12.92
C TYR A 93 -6.76 7.26 -11.55
N THR A 94 -5.85 8.20 -11.26
CA THR A 94 -5.70 8.83 -9.94
C THR A 94 -7.02 9.37 -9.38
N ARG A 95 -7.76 10.15 -10.18
CA ARG A 95 -9.02 10.76 -9.72
C ARG A 95 -10.13 9.75 -9.45
N GLU A 96 -10.22 8.70 -10.26
CA GLU A 96 -11.23 7.66 -10.06
C GLU A 96 -10.86 6.75 -8.88
N ILE A 97 -9.56 6.54 -8.63
CA ILE A 97 -9.08 5.82 -7.43
C ILE A 97 -9.39 6.62 -6.16
N LEU A 98 -9.17 7.95 -6.15
CA LEU A 98 -9.58 8.82 -5.05
C LEU A 98 -11.07 8.67 -4.74
N LYS A 99 -11.95 8.84 -5.75
CA LYS A 99 -13.41 8.67 -5.60
C LYS A 99 -13.78 7.31 -5.03
N MET A 100 -13.11 6.24 -5.50
CA MET A 100 -13.33 4.89 -5.00
C MET A 100 -12.95 4.78 -3.52
N LEU A 101 -11.75 5.21 -3.14
CA LEU A 101 -11.28 5.15 -1.75
C LEU A 101 -12.19 5.96 -0.81
N ASP A 102 -12.65 7.15 -1.22
CA ASP A 102 -13.63 7.93 -0.47
C ASP A 102 -14.95 7.20 -0.30
N SER A 103 -15.45 6.56 -1.36
CA SER A 103 -16.70 5.78 -1.29
C SER A 103 -16.60 4.55 -0.36
N LEU A 104 -15.38 4.02 -0.18
CA LEU A 104 -15.08 2.89 0.70
C LEU A 104 -14.71 3.35 2.13
N GLY A 105 -14.52 4.66 2.36
CA GLY A 105 -14.05 5.18 3.65
C GLY A 105 -12.61 4.80 3.99
N GLN A 106 -11.81 4.41 2.99
CA GLN A 106 -10.43 3.93 3.18
C GLN A 106 -9.43 5.03 2.85
N LYS A 107 -8.34 5.11 3.61
CA LYS A 107 -7.22 6.04 3.34
C LYS A 107 -5.98 5.27 2.89
N ALA A 108 -5.09 5.95 2.18
CA ALA A 108 -3.99 5.31 1.47
C ALA A 108 -2.79 6.26 1.30
N THR A 109 -1.63 5.70 1.02
CA THR A 109 -0.43 6.46 0.62
C THR A 109 -0.11 6.23 -0.85
N PHE A 110 0.04 7.32 -1.60
CA PHE A 110 0.34 7.32 -3.03
C PHE A 110 1.82 7.61 -3.26
N PHE A 111 2.60 6.60 -3.66
CA PHE A 111 4.00 6.78 -4.04
C PHE A 111 4.08 7.19 -5.51
N ARG A 112 4.33 8.46 -5.75
CA ARG A 112 4.24 9.07 -7.08
C ARG A 112 5.60 9.18 -7.75
N VAL A 113 5.63 8.88 -9.04
CA VAL A 113 6.78 9.09 -9.93
C VAL A 113 6.92 10.59 -10.18
N GLY A 114 8.04 11.17 -9.77
CA GLY A 114 8.25 12.62 -9.76
C GLY A 114 8.08 13.28 -11.13
N GLN A 115 8.48 12.61 -12.22
CA GLN A 115 8.33 13.10 -13.59
C GLN A 115 6.85 13.23 -14.01
N ASN A 116 5.97 12.42 -13.42
CA ASN A 116 4.53 12.49 -13.66
C ASN A 116 3.87 13.59 -12.81
N VAL A 117 4.54 14.08 -11.76
CA VAL A 117 4.05 15.20 -10.95
C VAL A 117 4.24 16.51 -11.70
N GLY A 118 3.14 17.18 -12.00
CA GLY A 118 3.11 18.46 -12.68
C GLY A 118 1.73 19.09 -12.64
N GLU A 119 1.58 20.26 -13.26
CA GLU A 119 0.38 21.11 -13.16
C GLU A 119 -0.92 20.36 -13.46
N LYS A 120 -0.90 19.47 -14.46
CA LYS A 120 -2.04 18.62 -14.84
C LYS A 120 -2.66 17.84 -13.67
N TYR A 121 -1.85 17.44 -12.70
CA TYR A 121 -2.29 16.62 -11.56
C TYR A 121 -2.16 17.36 -10.23
N LYS A 122 -2.11 18.69 -10.26
CA LYS A 122 -2.05 19.52 -9.06
C LYS A 122 -3.35 19.45 -8.27
N GLU A 123 -4.48 19.74 -8.91
CA GLU A 123 -5.81 19.70 -8.28
C GLU A 123 -6.11 18.34 -7.64
N VAL A 124 -5.85 17.22 -8.35
CA VAL A 124 -6.06 15.89 -7.76
C VAL A 124 -5.08 15.58 -6.62
N ALA A 125 -3.90 16.21 -6.60
CA ALA A 125 -2.98 16.06 -5.47
C ALA A 125 -3.48 16.77 -4.23
N GLU A 126 -4.04 17.97 -4.40
CA GLU A 126 -4.66 18.76 -3.33
C GLU A 126 -5.87 18.00 -2.77
N ASP A 127 -6.78 17.52 -3.63
CA ASP A 127 -7.93 16.71 -3.20
C ASP A 127 -7.52 15.43 -2.45
N LEU A 128 -6.45 14.77 -2.89
CA LEU A 128 -5.93 13.58 -2.19
C LEU A 128 -5.50 13.93 -0.76
N VAL A 129 -4.75 15.02 -0.58
CA VAL A 129 -4.26 15.46 0.72
C VAL A 129 -5.43 15.92 1.61
N ASP A 130 -6.36 16.71 1.06
CA ASP A 130 -7.53 17.20 1.78
C ASP A 130 -8.48 16.07 2.20
N ALA A 131 -8.56 15.01 1.40
CA ALA A 131 -9.27 13.79 1.76
C ALA A 131 -8.50 12.92 2.78
N GLY A 132 -7.31 13.32 3.24
CA GLY A 132 -6.54 12.59 4.25
C GLY A 132 -5.70 11.44 3.70
N HIS A 133 -5.43 11.42 2.39
CA HIS A 133 -4.40 10.55 1.81
C HIS A 133 -3.01 11.17 1.98
N GLU A 134 -1.98 10.33 1.90
CA GLU A 134 -0.58 10.77 2.00
C GLU A 134 0.12 10.62 0.65
N LEU A 135 1.03 11.55 0.33
CA LEU A 135 1.84 11.50 -0.88
C LEU A 135 3.30 11.15 -0.53
N GLY A 136 3.80 10.09 -1.15
CA GLY A 136 5.19 9.64 -1.08
C GLY A 136 5.91 9.75 -2.43
N SER A 137 7.23 9.65 -2.42
CA SER A 137 8.06 9.61 -3.64
C SER A 137 8.31 8.17 -4.11
N HIS A 138 8.16 7.94 -5.42
CA HIS A 138 8.56 6.70 -6.11
C HIS A 138 9.67 6.94 -7.13
N SER A 139 10.67 7.73 -6.72
CA SER A 139 11.75 8.26 -7.58
C SER A 139 11.27 9.23 -8.67
N TYR A 140 12.22 9.83 -9.38
CA TYR A 140 11.89 10.79 -10.45
C TYR A 140 11.29 10.12 -11.68
N ALA A 141 11.95 9.15 -12.29
CA ALA A 141 11.50 8.50 -13.53
C ALA A 141 11.38 6.97 -13.39
N HIS A 142 11.04 6.48 -12.20
CA HIS A 142 10.91 5.06 -11.88
C HIS A 142 12.22 4.27 -12.14
N GLU A 143 13.36 4.87 -11.76
CA GLU A 143 14.69 4.32 -11.98
C GLU A 143 14.98 3.08 -11.12
N ASN A 144 15.80 2.19 -11.67
CA ASN A 144 16.30 1.03 -10.95
C ASN A 144 17.52 1.42 -10.10
N PHE A 145 17.34 1.54 -8.79
CA PHE A 145 18.41 2.02 -7.89
C PHE A 145 19.54 1.00 -7.73
N LYS A 146 19.38 -0.28 -8.09
CA LYS A 146 20.51 -1.23 -8.14
C LYS A 146 21.52 -0.86 -9.23
N LYS A 147 21.12 -0.09 -10.25
CA LYS A 147 22.01 0.36 -11.32
C LYS A 147 22.86 1.56 -10.96
N TYR A 148 22.54 2.27 -9.87
CA TYR A 148 23.38 3.38 -9.43
C TYR A 148 24.72 2.87 -8.93
N THR A 149 25.78 3.40 -9.54
CA THR A 149 27.17 3.10 -9.18
C THR A 149 27.72 4.11 -8.17
N ASN A 150 27.04 5.25 -8.00
CA ASN A 150 27.41 6.31 -7.08
C ASN A 150 26.16 6.90 -6.39
N LEU A 151 26.36 7.51 -5.22
CA LEU A 151 25.27 8.11 -4.44
C LEU A 151 24.76 9.42 -5.06
N SER A 152 25.60 10.13 -5.82
CA SER A 152 25.25 11.44 -6.41
C SER A 152 24.04 11.36 -7.34
N ASP A 153 23.99 10.33 -8.19
CA ASP A 153 22.86 10.11 -9.11
C ASP A 153 21.53 9.92 -8.34
N ALA A 154 21.58 9.24 -7.19
CA ALA A 154 20.43 9.03 -6.34
C ALA A 154 20.00 10.31 -5.61
N LYS A 155 20.95 11.19 -5.26
CA LYS A 155 20.65 12.51 -4.69
C LYS A 155 19.98 13.42 -5.71
N GLU A 156 20.52 13.48 -6.92
CA GLU A 156 19.94 14.26 -8.03
C GLU A 156 18.51 13.79 -8.34
N ASN A 157 18.26 12.48 -8.26
CA ASN A 157 16.91 11.93 -8.39
C ASN A 157 15.93 12.53 -7.37
N VAL A 158 16.32 12.56 -6.09
CA VAL A 158 15.49 13.12 -5.00
C VAL A 158 15.26 14.62 -5.21
N GLU A 159 16.28 15.38 -5.60
CA GLU A 159 16.17 16.82 -5.84
C GLU A 159 15.22 17.15 -7.00
N LYS A 160 15.24 16.33 -8.06
CA LYS A 160 14.28 16.43 -9.17
C LYS A 160 12.85 16.11 -8.72
N VAL A 161 12.67 15.12 -7.86
CA VAL A 161 11.37 14.82 -7.25
C VAL A 161 10.88 16.04 -6.45
N GLU A 162 11.68 16.56 -5.52
CA GLU A 162 11.31 17.69 -4.66
C GLU A 162 10.94 18.93 -5.50
N THR A 163 11.66 19.19 -6.59
CA THR A 163 11.35 20.28 -7.53
C THR A 163 9.94 20.17 -8.13
N ASN A 164 9.51 18.96 -8.50
CA ASN A 164 8.16 18.76 -9.04
C ASN A 164 7.10 18.71 -7.95
N PHE A 165 7.42 18.11 -6.80
CA PHE A 165 6.53 18.06 -5.64
C PHE A 165 6.27 19.46 -5.04
N ALA A 166 7.20 20.40 -5.17
CA ALA A 166 7.01 21.79 -4.76
C ALA A 166 5.85 22.48 -5.52
N LYS A 167 5.60 22.08 -6.78
CA LYS A 167 4.53 22.64 -7.62
C LYS A 167 3.13 22.30 -7.11
N ILE A 168 3.01 21.25 -6.30
CA ILE A 168 1.76 20.78 -5.70
C ILE A 168 1.70 21.07 -4.19
N GLY A 169 2.54 21.99 -3.69
CA GLY A 169 2.55 22.39 -2.28
C GLY A 169 3.13 21.34 -1.32
N GLN A 170 3.74 20.27 -1.83
CA GLN A 170 4.27 19.14 -1.04
C GLN A 170 5.77 18.95 -1.27
N PRO A 171 6.62 20.00 -1.16
CA PRO A 171 7.99 20.01 -1.68
C PRO A 171 8.89 18.88 -1.20
N ARG A 172 8.58 18.27 -0.06
CA ARG A 172 9.32 17.13 0.48
C ARG A 172 8.33 16.06 0.95
N PRO A 173 7.99 15.06 0.12
CA PRO A 173 7.18 13.94 0.58
C PRO A 173 7.86 13.25 1.77
N LYS A 174 7.08 12.88 2.79
CA LYS A 174 7.61 12.30 4.04
C LYS A 174 8.26 10.93 3.83
N TYR A 175 7.81 10.18 2.84
CA TYR A 175 8.26 8.82 2.56
C TYR A 175 8.79 8.66 1.14
N PHE A 176 9.72 7.74 0.98
CA PHE A 176 10.25 7.28 -0.30
C PHE A 176 10.04 5.77 -0.42
N ARG A 177 9.71 5.27 -1.60
CA ARG A 177 9.70 3.84 -1.92
C ARG A 177 10.55 3.61 -3.16
N TYR A 178 11.48 2.66 -3.07
CA TYR A 178 12.27 2.25 -4.23
C TYR A 178 11.38 1.63 -5.32
N PRO A 179 11.52 2.05 -6.58
CA PRO A 179 10.98 1.31 -7.72
C PRO A 179 11.36 -0.17 -7.68
N TYR A 180 10.46 -1.02 -8.14
CA TYR A 180 10.61 -2.49 -8.18
C TYR A 180 10.83 -3.18 -6.81
N GLY A 181 10.73 -2.46 -5.69
CA GLY A 181 10.95 -3.01 -4.34
C GLY A 181 12.34 -3.59 -4.12
N GLU A 182 13.34 -2.94 -4.70
CA GLU A 182 14.67 -3.52 -4.82
C GLU A 182 15.46 -3.61 -3.50
N LYS A 183 16.15 -4.73 -3.33
CA LYS A 183 17.26 -4.86 -2.38
C LYS A 183 18.52 -4.27 -3.00
N VAL A 184 18.76 -2.99 -2.75
CA VAL A 184 20.02 -2.30 -3.08
C VAL A 184 21.16 -2.77 -2.16
N LYS A 185 22.42 -2.53 -2.56
CA LYS A 185 23.59 -2.87 -1.73
C LYS A 185 23.50 -2.17 -0.36
N GLN A 186 23.88 -2.87 0.71
CA GLN A 186 23.64 -2.39 2.08
C GLN A 186 24.33 -1.06 2.40
N ASN A 187 25.57 -0.86 1.94
CA ASN A 187 26.29 0.40 2.11
C ASN A 187 25.56 1.55 1.39
N PHE A 188 25.22 1.36 0.12
CA PHE A 188 24.45 2.33 -0.65
C PHE A 188 23.10 2.65 0.01
N ARG A 189 22.40 1.63 0.52
CA ARG A 189 21.13 1.79 1.24
C ARG A 189 21.29 2.67 2.46
N SER A 190 22.34 2.44 3.25
CA SER A 190 22.64 3.20 4.47
C SER A 190 22.89 4.67 4.12
N ASP A 191 23.79 4.92 3.17
CA ASP A 191 24.18 6.29 2.79
C ASP A 191 23.01 7.05 2.16
N PHE A 192 22.21 6.38 1.32
CA PHE A 192 21.01 6.98 0.75
C PHE A 192 19.93 7.24 1.80
N SER A 193 19.74 6.34 2.77
CA SER A 193 18.79 6.56 3.87
C SER A 193 19.25 7.70 4.79
N ALA A 194 20.56 7.88 4.99
CA ALA A 194 21.11 9.02 5.71
C ALA A 194 20.81 10.34 4.97
N TYR A 195 21.09 10.38 3.66
CA TYR A 195 20.76 11.54 2.84
C TYR A 195 19.25 11.87 2.84
N LEU A 196 18.38 10.86 2.70
CA LEU A 196 16.93 11.04 2.81
C LEU A 196 16.54 11.68 4.15
N LYS A 197 17.12 11.23 5.27
CA LYS A 197 16.88 11.82 6.59
C LYS A 197 17.35 13.26 6.69
N GLU A 198 18.50 13.60 6.12
CA GLU A 198 19.00 14.99 6.04
C GLU A 198 18.01 15.90 5.29
N ARG A 199 17.27 15.34 4.32
CA ARG A 199 16.20 16.03 3.58
C ARG A 199 14.85 16.01 4.32
N GLY A 200 14.74 15.40 5.49
CA GLY A 200 13.49 15.32 6.26
C GLY A 200 12.58 14.15 5.89
N TYR A 201 13.05 13.21 5.06
CA TYR A 201 12.33 11.97 4.77
C TYR A 201 12.51 10.96 5.91
N GLN A 202 11.54 10.08 6.04
CA GLN A 202 11.66 8.87 6.86
C GLN A 202 12.36 7.75 6.09
N ASN A 203 12.65 6.64 6.78
CA ASN A 203 13.22 5.46 6.14
C ASN A 203 12.34 4.99 4.96
N PRO A 204 12.96 4.44 3.89
CA PRO A 204 12.21 3.93 2.75
C PRO A 204 11.16 2.88 3.13
N VAL A 205 9.97 3.03 2.56
CA VAL A 205 8.80 2.17 2.82
C VAL A 205 8.80 0.99 1.85
N PHE A 206 8.65 -0.22 2.39
CA PHE A 206 8.51 -1.45 1.62
C PHE A 206 7.05 -1.95 1.67
N ARG A 207 6.82 -3.17 1.17
CA ARG A 207 5.54 -3.85 1.21
C ARG A 207 5.64 -5.14 1.99
N ASP A 208 4.53 -5.54 2.59
CA ASP A 208 4.34 -6.86 3.19
C ASP A 208 3.53 -7.76 2.27
N ILE A 209 2.50 -7.19 1.62
CA ILE A 209 1.61 -7.88 0.68
C ILE A 209 1.74 -7.26 -0.72
N ASP A 210 2.02 -8.09 -1.71
CA ASP A 210 2.08 -7.70 -3.13
C ASP A 210 0.87 -8.26 -3.86
N THR A 211 -0.08 -7.39 -4.23
CA THR A 211 -1.33 -7.83 -4.89
C THR A 211 -1.09 -8.41 -6.29
N ARG A 212 0.07 -8.11 -6.90
CA ARG A 212 0.37 -8.44 -8.30
C ARG A 212 -0.67 -7.90 -9.29
N ASP A 213 -1.32 -6.78 -8.96
CA ASP A 213 -2.33 -6.14 -9.81
C ASP A 213 -1.78 -5.67 -11.17
N TRP A 214 -0.49 -5.36 -11.21
CA TRP A 214 0.26 -5.04 -12.43
C TRP A 214 0.47 -6.24 -13.37
N ASP A 215 0.42 -7.48 -12.87
CA ASP A 215 0.65 -8.68 -13.68
C ASP A 215 -0.67 -9.22 -14.24
N LYS A 216 -0.86 -9.03 -15.55
CA LYS A 216 -2.05 -9.52 -16.28
C LYS A 216 -2.19 -11.04 -16.27
N LYS A 217 -1.13 -11.79 -15.93
CA LYS A 217 -1.17 -13.26 -15.84
C LYS A 217 -1.72 -13.75 -14.50
N VAL A 218 -1.74 -12.91 -13.48
CA VAL A 218 -2.27 -13.27 -12.16
C VAL A 218 -3.78 -13.25 -12.19
N SER A 219 -4.42 -14.38 -11.89
CA SER A 219 -5.89 -14.50 -11.84
C SER A 219 -6.49 -13.76 -10.64
N ARG A 220 -7.80 -13.53 -10.69
CA ARG A 220 -8.56 -12.97 -9.57
C ARG A 220 -8.46 -13.82 -8.32
N GLU A 221 -8.57 -15.14 -8.49
CA GLU A 221 -8.50 -16.12 -7.40
C GLU A 221 -7.13 -16.05 -6.72
N LYS A 222 -6.05 -15.93 -7.49
CA LYS A 222 -4.71 -15.83 -6.91
C LYS A 222 -4.48 -14.54 -6.13
N MET A 223 -5.02 -13.44 -6.64
CA MET A 223 -5.02 -12.16 -5.93
C MET A 223 -5.83 -12.25 -4.62
N LYS A 224 -7.01 -12.88 -4.66
CA LYS A 224 -7.83 -13.18 -3.49
C LYS A 224 -7.05 -14.01 -2.45
N GLU A 225 -6.45 -15.14 -2.84
CA GLU A 225 -5.63 -15.96 -1.95
C GLU A 225 -4.50 -15.16 -1.27
N THR A 226 -3.95 -14.19 -1.98
CA THR A 226 -2.89 -13.31 -1.45
C THR A 226 -3.46 -12.33 -0.44
N LEU A 227 -4.59 -11.68 -0.77
CA LEU A 227 -5.24 -10.71 0.10
C LEU A 227 -5.86 -11.34 1.36
N LEU A 228 -6.28 -12.61 1.32
CA LEU A 228 -6.75 -13.34 2.50
C LEU A 228 -5.65 -13.49 3.58
N LYS A 229 -4.37 -13.26 3.25
CA LYS A 229 -3.25 -13.31 4.21
C LYS A 229 -2.98 -11.99 4.93
N VAL A 230 -3.66 -10.91 4.54
CA VAL A 230 -3.49 -9.57 5.13
C VAL A 230 -3.81 -9.62 6.62
N LYS A 231 -2.91 -9.10 7.45
CA LYS A 231 -3.08 -8.94 8.89
C LYS A 231 -2.82 -7.49 9.32
N PRO A 232 -3.21 -7.09 10.54
CA PRO A 232 -2.93 -5.76 11.05
C PRO A 232 -1.42 -5.48 10.99
N GLY A 233 -1.08 -4.26 10.60
CA GLY A 233 0.29 -3.86 10.34
C GLY A 233 0.76 -4.02 8.89
N ASP A 234 0.10 -4.82 8.05
CA ASP A 234 0.60 -5.07 6.69
C ASP A 234 0.48 -3.83 5.79
N ILE A 235 1.55 -3.55 5.04
CA ILE A 235 1.56 -2.60 3.93
C ILE A 235 1.23 -3.33 2.62
N ILE A 236 0.10 -2.97 2.01
CA ILE A 236 -0.45 -3.61 0.80
C ILE A 236 -0.04 -2.78 -0.42
N LEU A 237 0.68 -3.40 -1.37
CA LEU A 237 1.09 -2.77 -2.62
C LEU A 237 0.04 -2.96 -3.72
N LEU A 238 -0.41 -1.85 -4.29
CA LEU A 238 -1.15 -1.73 -5.55
C LEU A 238 -0.44 -0.71 -6.45
N HIS A 239 -0.90 -0.60 -7.69
CA HIS A 239 -0.46 0.43 -8.62
C HIS A 239 -1.67 1.20 -9.14
N GLU A 240 -1.49 2.46 -9.52
CA GLU A 240 -2.56 3.27 -10.11
C GLU A 240 -2.91 2.76 -11.51
N ASN A 241 -3.78 1.75 -11.60
CA ASN A 241 -4.16 1.10 -12.84
C ASN A 241 -5.67 0.71 -12.88
N LYS A 242 -6.13 0.19 -14.02
CA LYS A 242 -7.52 -0.23 -14.21
C LYS A 242 -7.95 -1.37 -13.28
N ARG A 243 -7.04 -2.24 -12.84
CA ARG A 243 -7.36 -3.39 -11.99
C ARG A 243 -7.54 -2.97 -10.53
N ALA A 244 -6.67 -2.07 -10.06
CA ALA A 244 -6.84 -1.37 -8.79
C ALA A 244 -8.19 -0.65 -8.75
N LEU A 245 -8.51 0.11 -9.81
CA LEU A 245 -9.81 0.75 -9.99
C LEU A 245 -10.91 -0.28 -10.25
N GLY A 246 -11.54 -0.78 -9.19
CA GLY A 246 -12.64 -1.72 -9.24
C GLY A 246 -12.31 -3.01 -8.50
N GLU A 247 -11.83 -4.03 -9.21
CA GLU A 247 -11.71 -5.39 -8.70
C GLU A 247 -10.88 -5.50 -7.42
N THR A 248 -9.66 -4.95 -7.42
CA THR A 248 -8.73 -5.13 -6.30
C THR A 248 -9.17 -4.33 -5.08
N LEU A 249 -9.54 -3.05 -5.23
CA LEU A 249 -9.94 -2.21 -4.09
C LEU A 249 -11.24 -2.70 -3.45
N ILE A 250 -12.24 -3.15 -4.23
CA ILE A 250 -13.48 -3.73 -3.70
C ILE A 250 -13.19 -5.02 -2.92
N LEU A 251 -12.30 -5.86 -3.45
CA LEU A 251 -11.91 -7.11 -2.79
C LEU A 251 -11.16 -6.85 -1.48
N ILE A 252 -10.24 -5.87 -1.47
CA ILE A 252 -9.55 -5.44 -0.25
C ILE A 252 -10.57 -4.95 0.76
N ASP A 253 -11.44 -4.00 0.39
CA ASP A 253 -12.43 -3.43 1.31
C ASP A 253 -13.35 -4.50 1.91
N SER A 254 -13.80 -5.47 1.10
CA SER A 254 -14.60 -6.60 1.60
C SER A 254 -13.86 -7.45 2.65
N ILE A 255 -12.54 -7.63 2.50
CA ILE A 255 -11.70 -8.35 3.47
C ILE A 255 -11.48 -7.51 4.72
N LEU A 256 -11.27 -6.20 4.57
CA LEU A 256 -11.06 -5.29 5.70
C LEU A 256 -12.34 -5.20 6.53
N ASP A 257 -13.51 -4.99 5.92
CA ASP A 257 -14.80 -4.97 6.60
C ASP A 257 -15.08 -6.28 7.36
N ALA A 258 -14.83 -7.44 6.72
CA ALA A 258 -15.01 -8.74 7.35
C ALA A 258 -14.13 -8.98 8.59
N ARG A 259 -12.99 -8.28 8.66
CA ARG A 259 -11.99 -8.39 9.73
C ARG A 259 -11.98 -7.18 10.67
N GLU A 260 -12.90 -6.24 10.46
CA GLU A 260 -12.97 -4.97 11.19
C GLU A 260 -11.67 -4.16 11.09
N TYR A 261 -10.98 -4.24 9.95
CA TYR A 261 -9.77 -3.49 9.67
C TYR A 261 -10.06 -2.16 8.98
N GLN A 262 -9.17 -1.19 9.17
CA GLN A 262 -9.19 0.09 8.50
C GLN A 262 -7.87 0.35 7.79
N SER A 263 -7.93 0.86 6.56
CA SER A 263 -6.75 1.38 5.89
C SER A 263 -6.52 2.84 6.23
N VAL A 264 -5.31 3.14 6.71
CA VAL A 264 -4.83 4.50 7.02
C VAL A 264 -3.52 4.79 6.29
N PRO A 265 -3.09 6.06 6.18
CA PRO A 265 -1.80 6.39 5.58
C PRO A 265 -0.62 5.76 6.33
N VAL A 266 0.46 5.48 5.61
CA VAL A 266 1.68 4.82 6.13
C VAL A 266 2.33 5.59 7.29
N SER A 267 2.14 6.90 7.36
CA SER A 267 2.55 7.70 8.51
C SER A 267 2.04 7.16 9.85
N GLU A 268 0.82 6.63 9.90
CA GLU A 268 0.24 6.04 11.12
C GLU A 268 0.96 4.76 11.58
N LYS A 269 1.71 4.08 10.69
CA LYS A 269 2.52 2.92 11.06
C LYS A 269 3.76 3.29 11.86
N PHE A 270 4.33 4.47 11.55
CA PHE A 270 5.68 4.84 11.96
C PHE A 270 5.72 6.07 12.88
N ASN A 271 4.60 6.78 13.03
CA ASN A 271 4.47 7.81 14.03
C ASN A 271 4.68 7.16 15.40
N LYS A 272 5.62 7.74 16.14
CA LYS A 272 5.82 7.45 17.56
C LYS A 272 4.99 8.50 18.27
N ASP A 273 3.97 8.08 19.01
CA ASP A 273 3.57 8.86 20.18
C ASP A 273 4.73 8.88 21.19
#